data_AF-A0A085MN37-F1
#
_entry.id   AF-A0A085MN37-F1
#
_cell.length_a   1.000
_cell.length_b   1.000
_cell.length_c   1.000
_cell.angle_alpha   90.00
_cell.angle_beta   90.00
_cell.angle_gamma   90.00
#
_symmetry.space_group_name_H-M   'P 1'
#
loop_
_entity.id
_entity.type
_entity.pdbx_description
1 polymer ?
#
loop_
_entity_poly.entity_id
_entity_poly.type
_entity_poly.pdbx_seq_one_letter_code
_entity_poly.pdbx_strand_id
1 'polypeptide(L)'
;MLIPAIAEAVETVLHQRGRDVTNKIPLSNDTVQRRINAMAQDVEDTLSSWLRQSEFSLQVDESTLPGNEAVLLAYVRFIREEHFVFIS
;
A
#
# COMPACT_ATOMS: atom_id res chain seq x y z
N MET A 1 -11.14 3.98 4.94
CA MET A 1 -11.44 5.42 4.92
C MET A 1 -12.80 5.72 4.28
N LEU A 2 -13.22 5.07 3.18
CA LEU A 2 -14.50 5.40 2.53
C LEU A 2 -15.75 4.88 3.28
N ILE A 3 -15.71 3.67 3.86
CA ILE A 3 -16.89 3.07 4.51
C ILE A 3 -17.39 3.89 5.73
N PRO A 4 -16.53 4.29 6.69
CA PRO A 4 -17.00 5.09 7.82
C PRO A 4 -17.62 6.42 7.39
N ALA A 5 -17.02 7.09 6.40
CA ALA A 5 -17.52 8.34 5.84
C ALA A 5 -18.87 8.17 5.13
N ILE A 6 -19.07 7.06 4.40
CA ILE A 6 -20.37 6.74 3.78
C ILE A 6 -21.42 6.40 4.84
N ALA A 7 -21.06 5.63 5.86
CA ALA A 7 -21.98 5.28 6.95
C ALA A 7 -22.47 6.54 7.69
N GLU A 8 -21.56 7.47 7.98
CA GLU A 8 -21.85 8.75 8.62
C GLU A 8 -22.71 9.66 7.73
N ALA A 9 -22.41 9.76 6.43
CA ALA A 9 -23.21 10.54 5.49
C ALA A 9 -24.63 9.97 5.34
N VAL A 10 -24.79 8.64 5.32
CA VAL A 10 -26.12 7.98 5.27
C VAL A 10 -26.90 8.23 6.56
N GLU A 11 -26.25 8.16 7.71
CA GLU A 11 -26.90 8.37 9.00
C GLU A 11 -27.34 9.83 9.19
N THR A 12 -26.50 10.78 8.77
CA THR A 12 -26.76 12.22 8.89
C THR A 12 -27.73 12.76 7.84
N VAL A 13 -27.61 12.35 6.58
CA VAL A 13 -28.42 12.89 5.46
C VAL A 13 -29.72 12.12 5.29
N LEU A 14 -29.68 10.78 5.38
CA LEU A 14 -30.84 9.94 5.07
C LEU A 14 -31.59 9.47 6.32
N HIS A 15 -31.09 9.75 7.53
CA HIS A 15 -31.69 9.34 8.81
C HIS A 15 -31.95 7.83 8.89
N GLN A 16 -31.21 7.05 8.09
CA GLN A 16 -31.23 5.60 8.06
C GLN A 16 -30.05 5.08 8.85
N ARG A 17 -30.20 3.92 9.51
CA ARG A 17 -29.07 3.31 10.23
C ARG A 17 -27.95 3.01 9.24
N GLY A 18 -26.81 3.67 9.38
CA GLY A 18 -25.67 3.53 8.46
C GLY A 18 -25.20 2.07 8.28
N ARG A 19 -25.46 1.21 9.27
CA ARG A 19 -25.21 -0.24 9.24
C ARG A 19 -25.98 -0.99 8.14
N ASP A 20 -27.22 -0.61 7.83
CA ASP A 20 -28.06 -1.31 6.86
C ASP A 20 -27.62 -1.04 5.40
N VAL A 21 -27.02 0.12 5.16
CA VAL A 21 -26.43 0.50 3.87
C VAL A 21 -25.01 -0.02 3.76
N THR A 22 -24.21 0.05 4.83
CA THR A 22 -22.83 -0.46 4.85
C THR A 22 -22.76 -1.97 4.59
N ASN A 23 -23.69 -2.76 5.15
CA ASN A 23 -23.78 -4.20 4.88
C ASN A 23 -24.20 -4.54 3.45
N LYS A 24 -24.83 -3.58 2.73
CA LYS A 24 -25.23 -3.71 1.33
C LYS A 24 -24.22 -3.14 0.34
N ILE A 25 -23.14 -2.51 0.82
CA ILE A 25 -22.01 -2.12 -0.01
C ILE A 25 -21.05 -3.31 -0.02
N PRO A 26 -21.13 -4.22 -1.01
CA PRO A 26 -20.04 -5.15 -1.21
C PRO A 26 -18.80 -4.30 -1.45
N LEU A 27 -17.79 -4.46 -0.59
CA LEU A 27 -16.44 -4.05 -0.94
C LEU A 27 -16.07 -4.90 -2.15
N SER A 28 -16.32 -4.38 -3.36
CA SER A 28 -15.94 -5.09 -4.56
C SER A 28 -14.45 -5.38 -4.46
N ASN A 29 -14.07 -6.61 -4.80
CA ASN A 29 -12.68 -7.01 -4.93
C ASN A 29 -11.90 -5.99 -5.78
N ASP A 30 -12.56 -5.36 -6.76
CA ASP A 30 -11.99 -4.31 -7.62
C ASP A 30 -11.58 -3.06 -6.83
N THR A 31 -12.37 -2.66 -5.83
CA THR A 31 -12.06 -1.48 -5.01
C THR A 31 -10.93 -1.76 -4.03
N VAL A 32 -10.87 -2.98 -3.49
CA VAL A 32 -9.78 -3.42 -2.62
C VAL A 32 -8.49 -3.54 -3.42
N GLN A 33 -8.52 -4.24 -4.56
CA GLN A 33 -7.39 -4.39 -5.47
C GLN A 33 -6.87 -3.04 -5.95
N ARG A 34 -7.76 -2.12 -6.36
CA ARG A 34 -7.35 -0.78 -6.79
C ARG A 34 -6.62 -0.01 -5.70
N ARG A 35 -7.08 -0.11 -4.45
CA ARG A 35 -6.42 0.55 -3.31
C ARG A 35 -5.07 -0.09 -3.00
N ILE A 36 -4.95 -1.42 -3.09
CA ILE A 36 -3.68 -2.13 -2.93
C ILE A 36 -2.70 -1.67 -4.00
N ASN A 37 -3.11 -1.66 -5.27
CA ASN A 37 -2.26 -1.24 -6.39
C ASN A 37 -1.82 0.23 -6.25
N ALA A 38 -2.72 1.12 -5.82
CA ALA A 38 -2.38 2.53 -5.61
C ALA A 38 -1.35 2.72 -4.49
N MET A 39 -1.47 1.99 -3.38
CA MET A 39 -0.47 2.03 -2.30
C MET A 39 0.86 1.38 -2.71
N ALA A 40 0.81 0.30 -3.50
CA ALA A 40 2.01 -0.33 -4.05
C ALA A 40 2.77 0.64 -4.95
N GLN A 41 2.06 1.32 -5.87
CA GLN A 41 2.66 2.31 -6.77
C GLN A 41 3.32 3.46 -6.01
N ASP A 42 2.65 4.01 -4.98
CA ASP A 42 3.18 5.11 -4.17
C ASP A 42 4.50 4.73 -3.46
N VAL A 43 4.56 3.50 -2.91
CA VAL A 43 5.77 2.96 -2.29
C VAL A 43 6.86 2.73 -3.33
N GLU A 44 6.53 2.18 -4.49
CA GLU A 44 7.47 1.95 -5.60
C GLU A 44 8.07 3.25 -6.14
N ASP A 45 7.24 4.28 -6.33
CA ASP A 45 7.67 5.59 -6.82
C ASP A 45 8.60 6.26 -5.80
N THR A 46 8.21 6.21 -4.52
CA THR A 46 9.01 6.76 -3.42
C THR A 46 10.37 6.07 -3.33
N LEU A 47 10.39 4.74 -3.30
CA LEU A 47 11.63 3.96 -3.25
C LEU A 47 12.50 4.23 -4.49
N SER A 48 11.90 4.25 -5.68
CA SER A 48 12.60 4.55 -6.93
C SER A 48 13.24 5.94 -6.90
N SER A 49 12.56 6.94 -6.33
CA SER A 49 13.12 8.29 -6.20
C SER A 49 14.36 8.32 -5.31
N TRP A 50 14.37 7.53 -4.23
CA TRP A 50 15.52 7.42 -3.33
C TRP A 50 16.68 6.68 -3.98
N LEU A 51 16.42 5.53 -4.60
CA LEU A 51 17.46 4.72 -5.24
C LEU A 51 18.13 5.44 -6.42
N ARG A 52 17.45 6.37 -7.09
CA ARG A 52 18.05 7.23 -8.12
C ARG A 52 19.07 8.24 -7.57
N GLN A 53 18.98 8.56 -6.29
CA GLN A 53 19.81 9.58 -5.62
C GLN A 53 20.83 8.97 -4.67
N SER A 54 20.85 7.65 -4.50
CA SER A 54 21.67 6.97 -3.52
C SER A 54 22.44 5.82 -4.17
N GLU A 55 23.64 5.55 -3.66
CA GLU A 55 24.28 4.27 -3.93
C GLU A 55 23.52 3.16 -3.20
N PHE A 56 23.30 2.05 -3.90
CA PHE A 56 22.61 0.90 -3.35
C PHE A 56 23.30 -0.40 -3.77
N SER A 57 23.07 -1.44 -3.00
CA SER A 57 23.43 -2.81 -3.32
C SER A 57 22.16 -3.61 -3.59
N LEU A 58 22.22 -4.47 -4.60
CA LEU A 58 21.15 -5.38 -4.97
C LEU A 58 21.66 -6.81 -4.80
N GLN A 59 20.95 -7.60 -4.00
CA GLN A 59 21.18 -9.04 -3.88
C GLN A 59 20.01 -9.78 -4.48
N VAL A 60 20.29 -10.78 -5.30
CA VAL A 60 19.28 -11.65 -5.89
C VAL A 60 19.50 -13.07 -5.37
N ASP A 61 18.45 -13.70 -4.87
CA ASP A 61 18.45 -15.08 -4.38
C ASP A 61 17.42 -15.90 -5.14
N GLU A 62 17.84 -17.05 -5.67
CA GLU A 62 16.96 -18.01 -6.32
C GLU A 62 16.80 -19.24 -5.44
N SER A 63 15.55 -19.57 -5.11
CA SER A 63 15.20 -20.69 -4.24
C SER A 63 14.09 -21.53 -4.87
N THR A 64 14.13 -22.85 -4.70
CA THR A 64 13.06 -23.74 -5.16
C THR A 64 12.14 -24.11 -4.00
N LEU A 65 10.84 -23.84 -4.14
CA LEU A 65 9.82 -24.22 -3.18
C LEU A 65 9.51 -25.73 -3.25
N PRO A 66 8.94 -26.32 -2.19
CA PRO A 66 8.58 -27.76 -2.15
C PRO A 66 7.65 -28.25 -3.28
N GLY A 67 7.04 -27.34 -4.05
CA GLY A 67 6.23 -27.63 -5.24
C GLY A 67 7.00 -27.63 -6.56
N ASN A 68 8.35 -27.59 -6.54
CA ASN A 68 9.19 -27.43 -7.74
C ASN A 68 8.98 -26.09 -8.46
N GLU A 69 8.51 -25.08 -7.73
CA GLU A 69 8.35 -23.71 -8.19
C GLU A 69 9.64 -22.94 -7.84
N ALA A 70 10.27 -22.31 -8.82
CA ALA A 70 11.40 -21.42 -8.57
C ALA A 70 10.90 -20.03 -8.15
N VAL A 71 11.50 -19.48 -7.11
CA VAL A 71 11.24 -18.13 -6.60
C VAL A 71 12.54 -17.33 -6.70
N LEU A 72 12.43 -16.13 -7.26
CA LEU A 72 13.52 -15.17 -7.34
C LEU A 72 13.22 -13.99 -6.41
N LEU A 73 14.08 -13.78 -5.41
CA LEU A 73 13.97 -12.69 -4.45
C LEU A 73 15.04 -11.64 -4.74
N ALA A 74 14.64 -10.38 -4.81
CA ALA A 74 15.53 -9.24 -4.99
C ALA A 74 15.51 -8.36 -3.72
N TYR A 75 16.65 -8.24 -3.06
CA TYR A 75 16.85 -7.42 -1.87
C TYR A 75 17.65 -6.17 -2.23
N VAL A 76 17.08 -5.00 -1.95
CA VAL A 76 17.75 -3.71 -2.15
C VAL A 76 18.17 -3.14 -0.80
N ARG A 77 19.46 -2.81 -0.64
CA ARG A 77 20.00 -2.12 0.54
C ARG A 77 20.64 -0.80 0.12
N PHE A 78 20.16 0.28 0.69
CA PHE A 78 20.66 1.64 0.48
C PHE A 78 20.76 2.39 1.81
N ILE A 79 21.57 3.44 1.86
CA ILE A 79 21.67 4.33 3.01
C ILE A 79 20.83 5.57 2.69
N ARG A 80 19.87 5.89 3.57
CA ARG A 80 19.08 7.12 3.46
C ARG A 80 19.68 8.17 4.39
N GLU A 81 20.17 9.26 3.83
CA GLU A 81 20.53 10.44 4.63
C GLU A 81 19.24 11.11 5.12
N GLU A 82 18.99 11.07 6.43
CA GLU A 82 17.88 11.80 7.03
C GLU A 82 18.30 13.25 7.26
N HIS A 83 17.67 14.18 6.54
CA HIS A 83 17.76 15.60 6.87
C HIS A 83 17.00 15.87 8.18
N PHE A 84 17.71 15.81 9.31
CA PHE A 84 17.21 16.34 10.57
C PHE A 84 17.11 17.86 10.47
N VAL A 85 15.89 18.39 10.36
CA VAL A 85 15.66 19.83 10.55
C VAL A 85 15.75 20.10 12.05
N PHE A 86 16.89 20.61 12.50
CA PHE A 86 17.00 21.20 13.83
C PHE A 86 16.18 22.50 13.82
N ILE A 87 15.05 22.50 14.52
CA ILE A 87 14.30 23.72 14.80
C ILE A 87 15.08 24.44 15.91
N SER A 88 15.83 25.48 15.52
CA SER A 88 16.48 26.45 16.43
C SER A 88 15.52 27.54 16.85
#